data_AF-A0A7V9JUV0-F1
#
_entry.id   AF-A0A7V9JUV0-F1
#
_cell.length_a   1.000
_cell.length_b   1.000
_cell.length_c   1.000
_cell.angle_alpha   90.00
_cell.angle_beta   90.00
_cell.angle_gamma   90.00
#
_symmetry.space_group_name_H-M   'P 1'
#
loop_
_entity.id
_entity.type
_entity.pdbx_description
1 polymer ?
#
loop_
_entity_poly.entity_id
_entity_poly.type
_entity_poly.pdbx_seq_one_letter_code
_entity_poly.pdbx_strand_id
1 'polypeptide(L)'
;MLSIGSVIPHISLVHDHGIRVDVRALLASGTLPIDVAWGVALSAALAARAWDFAGELLASARVEGVSDAILSDAQVAATLMAMDVMHCRIRHQSGSAMDRRSRGQRLSSLSRPASDARAFALFALAAGVMNGCVICGDADRNELHGDGHIHEREALRIATVVAEAASAAGFPDP
;
A
#
# COMPACT_ATOMS: atom_id res chain seq x y z
N MET A 1 -30.93 -8.79 -4.73
CA MET A 1 -30.99 -8.50 -3.28
C MET A 1 -29.59 -8.81 -2.73
N LEU A 2 -28.72 -7.80 -2.76
CA LEU A 2 -27.35 -7.89 -2.26
C LEU A 2 -27.42 -7.87 -0.73
N SER A 3 -27.10 -8.99 -0.09
CA SER A 3 -27.01 -9.07 1.36
C SER A 3 -25.71 -8.39 1.79
N ILE A 4 -25.81 -7.12 2.15
CA ILE A 4 -24.80 -6.35 2.88
C ILE A 4 -24.70 -6.97 4.27
N GLY A 5 -23.80 -7.93 4.43
CA GLY A 5 -23.43 -8.51 5.72
C GLY A 5 -22.46 -7.59 6.44
N SER A 6 -23.02 -6.78 7.33
CA SER A 6 -22.32 -5.86 8.22
C SER A 6 -21.65 -6.58 9.41
N VAL A 7 -20.59 -5.95 9.94
CA VAL A 7 -20.02 -6.03 11.30
C VAL A 7 -18.95 -7.12 11.61
N ILE A 8 -17.71 -6.63 11.68
CA ILE A 8 -16.45 -7.12 12.30
C ILE A 8 -16.66 -8.00 13.57
N PRO A 9 -15.95 -9.16 13.72
CA PRO A 9 -14.67 -9.21 14.46
C PRO A 9 -13.54 -10.04 13.81
N HIS A 10 -13.70 -10.50 12.57
CA HIS A 10 -12.63 -11.16 11.82
C HIS A 10 -12.74 -10.72 10.37
N ILE A 11 -11.79 -9.93 9.85
CA ILE A 11 -11.69 -9.63 8.41
C ILE A 11 -11.37 -10.96 7.72
N SER A 12 -12.39 -11.74 7.47
CA SER A 12 -12.42 -12.96 6.68
C SER A 12 -13.27 -12.61 5.47
N LEU A 13 -12.64 -12.14 4.41
CA LEU A 13 -13.33 -11.96 3.14
C LEU A 13 -13.58 -13.35 2.57
N VAL A 14 -14.85 -13.75 2.50
CA VAL A 14 -15.30 -15.04 1.98
C VAL A 14 -15.91 -14.82 0.60
N HIS A 15 -15.30 -15.40 -0.43
CA HIS A 15 -15.88 -15.49 -1.77
C HIS A 15 -16.42 -16.90 -2.07
N ASP A 16 -17.35 -16.98 -3.01
CA ASP A 16 -18.10 -18.19 -3.44
C ASP A 16 -17.21 -19.30 -4.06
N HIS A 17 -15.92 -19.02 -4.27
CA HIS A 17 -14.92 -19.96 -4.79
C HIS A 17 -13.87 -20.42 -3.76
N GLY A 18 -14.05 -20.08 -2.47
CA GLY A 18 -13.34 -20.72 -1.36
C GLY A 18 -11.99 -20.12 -0.95
N ILE A 19 -11.57 -18.97 -1.49
CA ILE A 19 -10.39 -18.25 -0.99
C ILE A 19 -10.84 -17.35 0.17
N ARG A 20 -10.47 -17.73 1.39
CA ARG A 20 -10.71 -16.94 2.61
C ARG A 20 -9.39 -16.34 3.09
N VAL A 21 -9.26 -15.03 3.00
CA VAL A 21 -8.09 -14.31 3.54
C VAL A 21 -8.45 -13.77 4.92
N ASP A 22 -7.75 -14.27 5.94
CA ASP A 22 -7.72 -13.64 7.27
C ASP A 22 -6.57 -12.63 7.29
N VAL A 23 -6.92 -11.34 7.17
CA VAL A 23 -5.92 -10.27 7.13
C VAL A 23 -5.11 -10.22 8.42
N ARG A 24 -5.73 -10.45 9.58
CA ARG A 24 -5.00 -10.39 10.85
C ARG A 24 -3.99 -11.53 10.95
N ALA A 25 -4.37 -12.73 10.54
CA ALA A 25 -3.46 -13.88 10.48
C ALA A 25 -2.33 -13.65 9.46
N LEU A 26 -2.64 -13.03 8.31
CA LEU A 26 -1.65 -12.63 7.31
C LEU A 26 -0.59 -11.71 7.93
N LEU A 27 -1.02 -10.63 8.59
CA LEU A 27 -0.14 -9.63 9.18
C LEU A 27 0.67 -10.18 10.36
N ALA A 28 0.08 -11.06 11.17
CA ALA A 28 0.76 -11.70 12.30
C ALA A 28 1.77 -12.79 11.89
N SER A 29 1.65 -13.37 10.69
CA SER A 29 2.53 -14.44 10.18
C SER A 29 3.90 -13.96 9.68
N GLY A 30 4.15 -12.65 9.78
CA GLY A 30 5.24 -11.94 9.14
C GLY A 30 6.50 -11.75 9.99
N THR A 31 7.51 -11.13 9.40
CA THR A 31 8.72 -10.61 10.04
C THR A 31 8.69 -9.09 10.22
N LEU A 32 7.74 -8.39 9.58
CA LEU A 32 7.50 -6.97 9.79
C LEU A 32 6.93 -6.71 11.19
N PRO A 33 7.29 -5.57 11.82
CA PRO A 33 6.55 -5.08 12.98
C PRO A 33 5.07 -4.94 12.63
N ILE A 34 4.19 -5.36 13.55
CA ILE A 34 2.76 -5.46 13.27
C ILE A 34 2.14 -4.14 12.81
N ASP A 35 2.57 -3.01 13.40
CA ASP A 35 2.13 -1.66 13.01
C ASP A 35 2.50 -1.34 11.55
N VAL A 36 3.72 -1.70 11.14
CA VAL A 36 4.20 -1.50 9.77
C VAL A 36 3.45 -2.42 8.80
N ALA A 37 3.17 -3.66 9.19
CA ALA A 37 2.37 -4.58 8.38
C ALA A 37 0.96 -4.02 8.11
N TRP A 38 0.31 -3.43 9.14
CA TRP A 38 -0.97 -2.72 8.99
C TRP A 38 -0.85 -1.50 8.06
N GLY A 39 0.21 -0.70 8.19
CA GLY A 39 0.47 0.43 7.30
C GLY A 39 0.65 0.01 5.84
N VAL A 40 1.39 -1.08 5.59
CA VAL A 40 1.56 -1.66 4.25
C VAL A 40 0.21 -2.10 3.66
N ALA A 41 -0.59 -2.83 4.44
CA ALA A 41 -1.91 -3.29 4.00
C ALA A 41 -2.84 -2.11 3.67
N LEU A 42 -2.88 -1.09 4.52
CA LEU A 42 -3.68 0.11 4.28
C LEU A 42 -3.22 0.85 3.02
N SER A 43 -1.90 1.04 2.85
CA SER A 43 -1.35 1.73 1.68
C SER A 43 -1.66 0.99 0.38
N ALA A 44 -1.54 -0.35 0.38
CA ALA A 44 -1.88 -1.19 -0.76
C ALA A 44 -3.37 -1.13 -1.11
N ALA A 45 -4.27 -1.22 -0.12
CA ALA A 45 -5.72 -1.14 -0.35
C ALA A 45 -6.15 0.23 -0.92
N LEU A 46 -5.55 1.32 -0.43
CA LEU A 46 -5.78 2.67 -0.94
C LEU A 46 -5.25 2.83 -2.37
N ALA A 47 -4.06 2.29 -2.67
CA ALA A 47 -3.50 2.29 -4.01
C ALA A 47 -4.34 1.47 -5.00
N ALA A 48 -4.94 0.37 -4.54
CA ALA A 48 -5.90 -0.43 -5.29
C ALA A 48 -7.29 0.23 -5.42
N ARG A 49 -7.51 1.41 -4.81
CA ARG A 49 -8.79 2.15 -4.80
C ARG A 49 -9.96 1.39 -4.18
N ALA A 50 -9.67 0.44 -3.29
CA ALA A 50 -10.67 -0.31 -2.55
C ALA A 50 -11.07 0.46 -1.28
N TRP A 51 -11.80 1.57 -1.44
CA TRP A 51 -12.04 2.54 -0.37
C TRP A 51 -12.79 1.98 0.84
N ASP A 52 -13.82 1.17 0.61
CA ASP A 52 -14.58 0.57 1.72
C ASP A 52 -13.71 -0.42 2.49
N PHE A 53 -12.96 -1.27 1.79
CA PHE A 53 -12.01 -2.20 2.41
C PHE A 53 -10.87 -1.47 3.14
N ALA A 54 -10.34 -0.39 2.58
CA ALA A 54 -9.36 0.47 3.24
C ALA A 54 -9.94 1.12 4.51
N GLY A 55 -11.22 1.49 4.50
CA GLY A 55 -11.94 1.98 5.67
C GLY A 55 -12.07 0.93 6.77
N GLU A 56 -12.36 -0.32 6.41
CA GLU A 56 -12.38 -1.45 7.34
C GLU A 56 -10.98 -1.73 7.92
N LEU A 57 -9.95 -1.78 7.07
CA LEU A 57 -8.55 -1.94 7.49
C LEU A 57 -8.13 -0.84 8.46
N LEU A 58 -8.48 0.42 8.17
CA LEU A 58 -8.18 1.55 9.05
C LEU A 58 -8.86 1.42 10.42
N ALA A 59 -10.13 1.01 10.44
CA ALA A 59 -10.86 0.78 11.67
C ALA A 59 -10.22 -0.35 12.50
N SER A 60 -9.88 -1.47 11.87
CA SER A 60 -9.22 -2.59 12.54
C SER A 60 -7.82 -2.24 13.04
N ALA A 61 -7.02 -1.51 12.26
CA ALA A 61 -5.69 -1.08 12.68
C ALA A 61 -5.74 -0.21 13.95
N ARG A 62 -6.74 0.68 14.05
CA ARG A 62 -6.96 1.49 15.27
C ARG A 62 -7.33 0.64 16.48
N VAL A 63 -8.16 -0.39 16.30
CA VAL A 63 -8.54 -1.32 17.38
C VAL A 63 -7.33 -2.11 17.87
N GLU A 64 -6.42 -2.48 16.96
CA GLU A 64 -5.16 -3.17 17.29
C GLU A 64 -4.08 -2.25 17.87
N GLY A 65 -4.37 -0.94 18.00
CA GLY A 65 -3.47 0.03 18.65
C GLY A 65 -2.38 0.61 17.74
N VAL A 66 -2.51 0.51 16.42
CA VAL A 66 -1.56 1.11 15.47
C VAL A 66 -1.57 2.62 15.61
N SER A 67 -0.38 3.21 15.71
CA SER A 67 -0.23 4.67 15.91
C SER A 67 -0.79 5.50 14.74
N ASP A 68 -1.36 6.66 15.06
CA ASP A 68 -1.86 7.61 14.04
C ASP A 68 -0.76 8.08 13.08
N ALA A 69 0.50 8.13 13.53
CA ALA A 69 1.64 8.48 12.68
C ALA A 69 1.83 7.48 11.53
N ILE A 70 1.76 6.17 11.83
CA ILE A 70 1.87 5.10 10.82
C ILE A 70 0.69 5.14 9.85
N LEU A 71 -0.53 5.31 10.37
CA LEU A 71 -1.75 5.36 9.55
C LEU A 71 -1.76 6.58 8.62
N SER A 72 -1.31 7.74 9.13
CA SER A 72 -1.14 8.96 8.35
C SER A 72 -0.09 8.77 7.26
N ASP A 73 1.08 8.23 7.59
CA ASP A 73 2.15 7.97 6.64
C ASP A 73 1.74 6.99 5.54
N ALA A 74 0.98 5.94 5.86
CA ALA A 74 0.46 5.00 4.87
C ALA A 74 -0.49 5.65 3.85
N GLN A 75 -1.36 6.56 4.30
CA GLN A 75 -2.27 7.33 3.45
C GLN A 75 -1.51 8.35 2.57
N VAL A 76 -0.53 9.03 3.16
CA VAL A 76 0.35 9.96 2.46
C VAL A 76 1.14 9.23 1.38
N ALA A 77 1.72 8.07 1.70
CA ALA A 77 2.46 7.24 0.75
C ALA A 77 1.57 6.81 -0.43
N ALA A 78 0.35 6.32 -0.17
CA ALA A 78 -0.59 5.94 -1.22
C ALA A 78 -0.94 7.12 -2.15
N THR A 79 -1.17 8.30 -1.56
CA THR A 79 -1.52 9.52 -2.31
C THR A 79 -0.34 10.01 -3.16
N LEU A 80 0.87 10.04 -2.60
CA LEU A 80 2.07 10.45 -3.30
C LEU A 80 2.41 9.50 -4.44
N MET A 81 2.32 8.20 -4.21
CA MET A 81 2.59 7.21 -5.25
C MET A 81 1.55 7.23 -6.36
N ALA A 82 0.28 7.51 -6.05
CA ALA A 82 -0.73 7.73 -7.10
C ALA A 82 -0.37 8.91 -8.01
N MET A 83 0.21 9.99 -7.47
CA MET A 83 0.68 11.13 -8.26
C MET A 83 1.97 10.82 -9.04
N ASP A 84 2.95 10.21 -8.37
CA ASP A 84 4.30 9.99 -8.91
C ASP A 84 4.33 8.92 -10.01
N VAL A 85 3.54 7.85 -9.86
CA VAL A 85 3.47 6.78 -10.87
C VAL A 85 2.88 7.29 -12.18
N MET A 86 1.88 8.17 -12.12
CA MET A 86 1.32 8.79 -13.33
C MET A 86 2.34 9.70 -14.03
N HIS A 87 3.13 10.45 -13.27
CA HIS A 87 4.19 11.29 -13.82
C HIS A 87 5.31 10.47 -14.48
N CYS A 88 5.75 9.40 -13.82
CA CYS A 88 6.74 8.48 -14.38
C CYS A 88 6.24 7.86 -15.70
N ARG A 89 4.98 7.40 -15.72
CA ARG A 89 4.35 6.82 -16.92
C ARG A 89 4.30 7.79 -18.10
N ILE A 90 3.89 9.04 -17.85
CA ILE A 90 3.85 10.09 -18.87
C ILE A 90 5.26 10.36 -19.41
N ARG A 91 6.28 10.42 -18.55
CA ARG A 91 7.68 10.59 -18.98
C ARG A 91 8.14 9.46 -19.89
N HIS A 92 7.86 8.20 -19.54
CA HIS A 92 8.23 7.05 -20.38
C HIS A 92 7.55 7.08 -21.74
N GLN A 93 6.27 7.46 -21.80
CA GLN A 93 5.53 7.55 -23.05
C GLN A 93 5.97 8.75 -23.91
N SER A 94 6.45 9.84 -23.29
CA SER A 94 6.79 11.09 -23.97
C SER A 94 8.25 11.19 -24.44
N GLY A 95 9.12 10.26 -24.02
CA GLY A 95 10.54 10.27 -24.37
C GLY A 95 11.29 11.55 -23.96
N SER A 96 12.39 11.87 -24.67
CA SER A 96 13.31 12.97 -24.33
C SER A 96 12.75 14.38 -24.53
N ALA A 97 11.56 14.52 -25.12
CA ALA A 97 10.92 15.81 -25.38
C ALA A 97 10.48 16.53 -24.09
N MET A 98 10.20 15.78 -23.02
CA MET A 98 9.76 16.31 -21.72
C MET A 98 10.84 16.30 -20.63
N ASP A 99 11.97 15.62 -20.87
CA ASP A 99 13.05 15.44 -19.88
C ASP A 99 13.71 16.77 -19.45
N ARG A 100 13.71 17.79 -20.33
CA ARG A 100 14.29 19.10 -20.02
C ARG A 100 13.37 19.97 -19.14
N ARG A 101 12.09 19.64 -19.02
CA ARG A 101 11.10 20.44 -18.27
C ARG A 101 10.70 19.84 -16.92
N SER A 102 11.02 18.59 -16.61
CA SER A 102 10.62 17.97 -15.33
C SER A 102 11.54 18.29 -14.14
N ARG A 103 12.18 19.47 -14.09
CA ARG A 103 12.92 19.94 -12.90
C ARG A 103 12.00 20.37 -11.73
N GLY A 104 10.68 20.19 -11.87
CA GLY A 104 9.68 20.82 -11.01
C GLY A 104 9.02 19.93 -9.95
N GLN A 105 9.02 18.60 -10.07
CA GLN A 105 8.28 17.78 -9.11
C GLN A 105 9.19 17.34 -7.95
N ARG A 106 9.56 18.33 -7.13
CA ARG A 106 10.09 18.11 -5.76
C ARG A 106 8.99 17.70 -4.77
N LEU A 107 7.88 17.10 -5.22
CA LEU A 107 6.81 16.68 -4.30
C LEU A 107 7.23 15.48 -3.45
N SER A 108 7.96 14.52 -4.04
CA SER A 108 8.41 13.30 -3.36
C SER A 108 9.51 13.56 -2.32
N SER A 109 10.23 14.69 -2.41
CA SER A 109 11.31 15.03 -1.46
C SER A 109 10.82 15.78 -0.20
N LEU A 110 9.50 15.86 0.04
CA LEU A 110 8.91 16.74 1.07
C LEU A 110 8.05 16.04 2.13
N SER A 111 7.83 14.73 2.05
CA SER A 111 7.29 14.02 3.20
C SER A 111 8.41 13.81 4.21
N ARG A 112 8.38 14.59 5.29
CA ARG A 112 8.98 14.14 6.55
C ARG A 112 7.99 13.13 7.12
N PRO A 113 8.25 11.82 7.03
CA PRO A 113 7.36 10.83 7.61
C PRO A 113 7.16 11.15 9.08
N ALA A 114 5.93 11.06 9.55
CA ALA A 114 5.61 11.24 10.96
C ALA A 114 6.14 10.08 11.82
N SER A 115 6.33 8.92 11.20
CA SER A 115 6.86 7.70 11.79
C SER A 115 8.36 7.51 11.49
N ASP A 116 8.73 6.38 10.88
CA ASP A 116 10.09 6.03 10.50
C ASP A 116 10.24 6.03 8.97
N ALA A 117 11.41 6.46 8.47
CA ALA A 117 11.68 6.55 7.04
C ALA A 117 11.63 5.19 6.34
N ARG A 118 12.05 4.10 7.01
CA ARG A 118 11.98 2.75 6.42
C ARG A 118 10.54 2.25 6.34
N ALA A 119 9.73 2.53 7.36
CA ALA A 119 8.30 2.20 7.33
C ALA A 119 7.60 2.93 6.17
N PHE A 120 7.87 4.23 6.01
CA PHE A 120 7.34 5.01 4.90
C PHE A 120 7.77 4.46 3.52
N ALA A 121 9.04 4.09 3.35
CA ALA A 121 9.53 3.48 2.12
C ALA A 121 8.81 2.15 1.79
N LEU A 122 8.47 1.33 2.79
CA LEU A 122 7.69 0.10 2.58
C LEU A 122 6.24 0.39 2.14
N PHE A 123 5.63 1.46 2.68
CA PHE A 123 4.28 1.88 2.26
C PHE A 123 4.29 2.39 0.81
N ALA A 124 5.28 3.22 0.48
CA ALA A 124 5.48 3.73 -0.87
C ALA A 124 5.74 2.60 -1.87
N LEU A 125 6.60 1.63 -1.51
CA LEU A 125 6.82 0.42 -2.32
C LEU A 125 5.52 -0.35 -2.57
N ALA A 126 4.73 -0.60 -1.53
CA ALA A 126 3.45 -1.31 -1.65
C ALA A 126 2.49 -0.57 -2.60
N ALA A 127 2.33 0.74 -2.45
CA ALA A 127 1.48 1.55 -3.32
C ALA A 127 2.03 1.68 -4.76
N GLY A 128 3.35 1.76 -4.92
CA GLY A 128 4.02 1.89 -6.21
C GLY A 128 3.89 0.63 -7.07
N VAL A 129 4.02 -0.55 -6.45
CA VAL A 129 3.85 -1.84 -7.14
C VAL A 129 2.41 -2.05 -7.60
N MET A 130 1.42 -1.65 -6.81
CA MET A 130 0.01 -1.71 -7.21
C MET A 130 -0.29 -0.90 -8.49
N ASN A 131 0.45 0.19 -8.71
CA ASN A 131 0.29 1.04 -9.89
C ASN A 131 1.24 0.66 -11.06
N GLY A 132 2.04 -0.40 -10.91
CA GLY A 132 2.85 -1.00 -11.98
C GLY A 132 4.11 -0.23 -12.37
N CYS A 133 4.69 0.60 -11.49
CA CYS A 133 5.92 1.33 -11.79
C CYS A 133 7.17 0.66 -11.20
N VAL A 134 7.98 0.05 -12.07
CA VAL A 134 9.25 -0.59 -11.68
C VAL A 134 10.27 0.42 -11.14
N ILE A 135 10.29 1.65 -11.69
CA ILE A 135 11.27 2.69 -11.31
C ILE A 135 10.97 3.32 -9.96
N CYS A 136 9.69 3.58 -9.64
CA CYS A 136 9.33 4.05 -8.31
C CYS A 136 9.68 3.01 -7.24
N GLY A 137 9.45 1.72 -7.54
CA GLY A 137 9.89 0.63 -6.67
C GLY A 137 11.41 0.56 -6.46
N ASP A 138 12.23 0.91 -7.45
CA ASP A 138 13.69 1.02 -7.29
C ASP A 138 14.13 2.21 -6.42
N ALA A 139 13.44 3.35 -6.54
CA ALA A 139 13.78 4.56 -5.79
C ALA A 139 13.59 4.38 -4.28
N ASP A 140 12.45 3.81 -3.86
CA ASP A 140 12.14 3.59 -2.44
C ASP A 140 12.98 2.46 -1.83
N ARG A 141 13.50 1.53 -2.65
CA ARG A 141 14.41 0.45 -2.21
C ARG A 141 15.77 0.94 -1.77
N ASN A 142 16.21 2.11 -2.24
CA ASN A 142 17.47 2.69 -1.77
C ASN A 142 17.41 3.07 -0.29
N GLU A 143 16.24 3.37 0.29
CA GLU A 143 16.10 3.60 1.74
C GLU A 143 16.23 2.29 2.55
N LEU A 144 16.03 1.13 1.93
CA LEU A 144 15.99 -0.21 2.55
C LEU A 144 17.37 -0.90 2.53
N HIS A 145 18.29 -0.47 3.41
CA HIS A 145 19.62 -1.10 3.57
C HIS A 145 19.61 -2.29 4.55
N GLY A 146 20.51 -3.27 4.36
CA GLY A 146 20.70 -4.41 5.29
C GLY A 146 19.70 -5.55 5.04
N ASP A 147 18.97 -5.98 6.08
CA ASP A 147 17.87 -6.97 5.97
C ASP A 147 16.64 -6.46 5.17
N GLY A 148 16.78 -5.33 4.49
CA GLY A 148 15.74 -4.65 3.71
C GLY A 148 15.04 -5.57 2.70
N HIS A 149 15.76 -6.52 2.10
CA HIS A 149 15.16 -7.47 1.15
C HIS A 149 14.14 -8.43 1.75
N ILE A 150 14.22 -8.74 3.04
CA ILE A 150 13.23 -9.60 3.72
C ILE A 150 11.94 -8.80 3.92
N HIS A 151 12.07 -7.60 4.49
CA HIS A 151 10.94 -6.69 4.70
C HIS A 151 10.29 -6.22 3.39
N GLU A 152 11.08 -6.01 2.34
CA GLU A 152 10.61 -5.70 0.99
C GLU A 152 9.73 -6.84 0.47
N ARG A 153 10.25 -8.07 0.46
CA ARG A 153 9.51 -9.23 -0.03
C ARG A 153 8.22 -9.46 0.75
N GLU A 154 8.25 -9.24 2.05
CA GLU A 154 7.08 -9.37 2.89
C GLU A 154 6.05 -8.27 2.64
N ALA A 155 6.48 -7.01 2.49
CA ALA A 155 5.59 -5.92 2.16
C ALA A 155 4.90 -6.17 0.81
N LEU A 156 5.64 -6.69 -0.18
CA LEU A 156 5.09 -7.11 -1.47
C LEU A 156 4.10 -8.26 -1.33
N ARG A 157 4.39 -9.26 -0.49
CA ARG A 157 3.44 -10.36 -0.19
C ARG A 157 2.15 -9.83 0.44
N ILE A 158 2.24 -8.91 1.39
CA ILE A 158 1.06 -8.30 2.02
C ILE A 158 0.27 -7.52 0.96
N ALA A 159 0.95 -6.69 0.16
CA ALA A 159 0.30 -5.86 -0.86
C ALA A 159 -0.46 -6.70 -1.89
N THR A 160 0.12 -7.80 -2.40
CA THR A 160 -0.55 -8.67 -3.37
C THR A 160 -1.76 -9.39 -2.77
N VAL A 161 -1.63 -9.94 -1.56
CA VAL A 161 -2.76 -10.63 -0.90
C VAL A 161 -3.90 -9.66 -0.59
N VAL A 162 -3.58 -8.44 -0.15
CA VAL A 162 -4.58 -7.39 0.13
C VAL A 162 -5.27 -6.93 -1.15
N ALA A 163 -4.53 -6.77 -2.25
CA ALA A 163 -5.11 -6.41 -3.54
C ALA A 163 -6.06 -7.49 -4.06
N GLU A 164 -5.64 -8.75 -4.04
CA GLU A 164 -6.50 -9.87 -4.45
C GLU A 164 -7.74 -10.00 -3.55
N ALA A 165 -7.59 -9.79 -2.23
CA ALA A 165 -8.71 -9.78 -1.31
C ALA A 165 -9.69 -8.63 -1.62
N ALA A 166 -9.17 -7.45 -1.98
CA ALA A 166 -9.98 -6.32 -2.38
C ALA A 166 -10.74 -6.57 -3.70
N SER A 167 -10.06 -7.04 -4.74
CA SER A 167 -10.71 -7.42 -6.01
C SER A 167 -11.78 -8.49 -5.79
N ALA A 168 -11.47 -9.50 -4.97
CA ALA A 168 -12.43 -10.55 -4.61
C ALA A 168 -13.64 -10.00 -3.82
N ALA A 169 -13.51 -8.91 -3.07
CA ALA A 169 -14.66 -8.32 -2.38
C ALA A 169 -15.64 -7.59 -3.32
N GLY A 170 -15.39 -7.60 -4.64
CA GLY A 170 -16.21 -6.93 -5.64
C GLY A 170 -15.86 -5.45 -5.81
N PHE A 171 -14.70 -5.02 -5.30
CA PHE A 171 -14.18 -3.70 -5.60
C PHE A 171 -13.59 -3.69 -7.01
N PRO A 172 -13.86 -2.65 -7.82
CA PRO A 172 -13.42 -2.62 -9.21
C PRO A 172 -11.89 -2.67 -9.26
N ASP A 173 -11.36 -3.57 -10.10
CA ASP A 173 -9.93 -3.60 -10.43
C ASP A 173 -9.49 -2.22 -10.97
N PRO A 174 -8.27 -1.74 -10.62
CA PRO A 174 -7.80 -0.39 -10.94
C PRO A 174 -7.63 -0.08 -12.44
#